data_AF-A0A2R6HLF2-F1
#
_entry.id   AF-A0A2R6HLF2-F1
#
_cell.length_a   1.000
_cell.length_b   1.000
_cell.length_c   1.000
_cell.angle_alpha   90.00
_cell.angle_beta   90.00
_cell.angle_gamma   90.00
#
_symmetry.space_group_name_H-M   'P 1'
#
loop_
_entity.id
_entity.type
_entity.pdbx_description
1 polymer ?
#
loop_
_entity_poly.entity_id
_entity_poly.type
_entity_poly.pdbx_seq_one_letter_code
_entity_poly.pdbx_strand_id
1 'polypeptide(L)'
;MNHARSEKKRTGGRRRNVRKKQKHEQGSAPTETTVGEEKLKVAETRGGNTKVRAVARSAASVATDDGVERADIEDVVENPSDPNYVRRNIITQGAIIET
;
A
#
# COMPACT_ATOMS: atom_id res chain seq x y z
N MET A 1 -6.13 11.82 3.90
CA MET A 1 -5.62 11.77 5.29
C MET A 1 -4.63 12.91 5.50
N ASN A 2 -4.46 13.42 6.72
CA ASN A 2 -3.48 14.47 7.01
C ASN A 2 -2.32 13.86 7.81
N HIS A 3 -1.09 14.01 7.34
CA HIS A 3 0.14 13.53 7.98
C HIS A 3 0.86 14.63 8.78
N ALA A 4 0.14 15.70 9.14
CA ALA A 4 0.63 16.70 10.08
C ALA A 4 0.90 16.09 11.47
N ARG A 5 1.55 16.90 12.31
CA ARG A 5 1.92 16.53 13.67
C ARG A 5 0.71 16.04 14.48
N SER A 6 0.90 15.00 15.28
CA SER A 6 -0.11 14.48 16.21
C SER A 6 -0.71 15.59 17.10
N GLU A 7 -2.01 15.48 17.34
CA GLU A 7 -2.81 16.38 18.18
C GLU A 7 -2.44 16.33 19.66
N LYS A 8 -1.67 15.32 20.10
CA LYS A 8 -1.22 15.16 21.48
C LYS A 8 0.30 15.24 21.61
N LYS A 9 0.77 15.69 22.78
CA LYS A 9 2.18 15.61 23.19
C LYS A 9 2.51 14.19 23.66
N ARG A 10 3.79 13.86 23.75
CA ARG A 10 4.25 12.60 24.36
C ARG A 10 3.76 12.44 25.79
N THR A 11 3.62 13.55 26.52
CA THR A 11 3.08 13.61 27.89
C THR A 11 1.54 13.56 27.96
N GLY A 12 0.84 13.39 26.84
CA GLY A 12 -0.63 13.29 26.80
C GLY A 12 -1.39 14.62 26.66
N GLY A 13 -0.75 15.76 26.95
CA GLY A 13 -1.40 17.07 26.80
C GLY A 13 -1.80 17.40 25.35
N ARG A 14 -3.00 17.97 25.17
CA ARG A 14 -3.52 18.38 23.86
C ARG A 14 -2.70 19.54 23.28
N ARG A 15 -2.34 19.46 22.01
CA ARG A 15 -1.67 20.54 21.26
C ARG A 15 -2.72 21.45 20.63
N ARG A 16 -2.46 22.77 20.66
CA ARG A 16 -3.21 23.74 19.87
C ARG A 16 -2.60 23.84 18.47
N ASN A 17 -3.46 23.83 17.46
CA ASN A 17 -3.05 24.07 16.08
C ASN A 17 -2.80 25.56 15.89
N VAL A 18 -1.59 25.91 15.41
CA VAL A 18 -1.18 27.31 15.20
C VAL A 18 -1.42 27.81 13.77
N ARG A 19 -1.76 26.90 12.85
CA ARG A 19 -1.99 27.20 11.43
C ARG A 19 -3.03 26.26 10.82
N LYS A 20 -3.54 26.65 9.65
CA LYS A 20 -4.41 25.81 8.80
C LYS A 20 -3.60 24.67 8.15
N LYS A 21 -4.32 23.64 7.70
CA LYS A 21 -3.77 22.47 6.99
C LYS A 21 -3.08 22.91 5.69
N GLN A 22 -1.93 22.33 5.38
CA GLN A 22 -1.14 22.68 4.19
C GLN A 22 -1.20 21.56 3.14
N LYS A 23 -1.06 21.93 1.85
CA LYS A 23 -1.12 20.98 0.73
C LYS A 23 -0.06 19.87 0.85
N HIS A 24 1.14 20.19 1.34
CA HIS A 24 2.24 19.24 1.47
C HIS A 24 2.07 18.23 2.62
N GLU A 25 1.08 18.42 3.51
CA GLU A 25 0.79 17.50 4.61
C GLU A 25 -0.28 16.48 4.24
N GLN A 26 -0.88 16.62 3.06
CA GLN A 26 -1.95 15.73 2.61
C GLN A 26 -1.38 14.40 2.11
N GLY A 27 -2.02 13.31 2.54
CA GLY A 27 -1.81 11.98 2.00
C GLY A 27 -3.10 11.38 1.46
N SER A 28 -2.95 10.27 0.74
CA SER A 28 -4.04 9.54 0.10
C SER A 28 -4.55 8.39 0.95
N ALA A 29 -5.72 7.85 0.61
CA ALA A 29 -6.13 6.54 1.10
C ALA A 29 -5.15 5.45 0.65
N PRO A 30 -5.00 4.36 1.43
CA PRO A 30 -4.26 3.18 1.01
C PRO A 30 -4.93 2.54 -0.21
N THR A 31 -4.14 1.78 -0.98
CA THR A 31 -4.65 0.96 -2.07
C THR A 31 -4.51 -0.48 -1.63
N GLU A 32 -5.63 -1.14 -1.38
CA GLU A 32 -5.68 -2.58 -1.12
C GLU A 32 -5.59 -3.30 -2.47
N THR A 33 -4.40 -3.79 -2.83
CA THR A 33 -4.18 -4.49 -4.10
C THR A 33 -4.75 -5.89 -4.01
N THR A 34 -5.69 -6.25 -4.90
CA THR A 34 -6.31 -7.58 -4.91
C THR A 34 -5.73 -8.49 -5.98
N VAL A 35 -5.82 -9.79 -5.78
CA VAL A 35 -5.58 -10.78 -6.85
C VAL A 35 -6.72 -10.68 -7.87
N GLY A 36 -6.38 -10.57 -9.16
CA GLY A 36 -7.36 -10.49 -10.24
C GLY A 36 -6.86 -9.76 -11.49
N GLU A 37 -7.78 -9.38 -12.36
CA GLU A 37 -7.49 -8.76 -13.66
C GLU A 37 -6.64 -7.49 -13.50
N GLU A 38 -5.56 -7.37 -14.28
CA GLU A 38 -4.56 -6.33 -14.06
C GLU A 38 -5.14 -4.92 -14.20
N LYS A 39 -5.05 -4.15 -13.10
CA LYS A 39 -5.56 -2.78 -13.05
C LYS A 39 -4.56 -1.86 -12.39
N LEU A 40 -3.96 -0.99 -13.20
CA LEU A 40 -2.99 0.01 -12.75
C LEU A 40 -3.62 1.41 -12.75
N LYS A 41 -3.28 2.21 -11.74
CA LYS A 41 -3.68 3.61 -11.62
C LYS A 41 -2.45 4.49 -11.48
N VAL A 42 -2.30 5.44 -12.41
CA VAL A 42 -1.28 6.48 -12.30
C VAL A 42 -1.77 7.57 -11.35
N ALA A 43 -0.94 7.91 -10.37
CA ALA A 43 -1.20 8.98 -9.42
C ALA A 43 -0.11 10.05 -9.54
N GLU A 44 -0.53 11.29 -9.81
CA GLU A 44 0.37 12.44 -9.80
C GLU A 44 0.79 12.79 -8.36
N THR A 45 2.02 13.26 -8.22
CA THR A 45 2.61 13.62 -6.93
C THR A 45 3.22 15.01 -6.97
N ARG A 46 3.67 15.50 -5.81
CA ARG A 46 4.29 16.82 -5.70
C ARG A 46 5.54 16.89 -6.59
N GLY A 47 5.69 18.00 -7.30
CA GLY A 47 6.87 18.26 -8.14
C GLY A 47 6.78 17.68 -9.55
N GLY A 48 5.59 17.29 -10.02
CA GLY A 48 5.37 16.81 -11.40
C GLY A 48 5.73 15.33 -11.62
N ASN A 49 6.09 14.59 -10.56
CA ASN A 49 6.39 13.17 -10.65
C ASN A 49 5.11 12.32 -10.61
N THR A 50 5.17 11.12 -11.18
CA THR A 50 4.07 10.14 -11.14
C THR A 50 4.46 8.90 -10.35
N LYS A 51 3.47 8.24 -9.76
CA LYS A 51 3.59 6.93 -9.13
C LYS A 51 2.50 6.01 -9.66
N VAL A 52 2.86 4.78 -10.00
CA VAL A 52 1.88 3.76 -10.43
C VAL A 52 1.44 2.96 -9.21
N ARG A 53 0.12 2.81 -9.04
CA ARG A 53 -0.49 1.98 -8.00
C ARG A 53 -1.16 0.78 -8.66
N ALA A 54 -0.87 -0.42 -8.17
CA ALA A 54 -1.62 -1.60 -8.55
C ALA A 54 -2.92 -1.66 -7.74
N VAL A 55 -4.07 -1.62 -8.42
CA VAL A 55 -5.38 -1.86 -7.81
C VAL A 55 -5.67 -3.36 -7.81
N ALA A 56 -5.34 -4.05 -8.90
CA ALA A 56 -5.39 -5.49 -9.01
C ALA A 56 -4.23 -6.01 -9.84
N ARG A 57 -3.77 -7.22 -9.55
CA ARG A 57 -2.65 -7.88 -10.24
C ARG A 57 -2.88 -9.38 -10.29
N SER A 58 -2.54 -9.99 -11.43
CA SER A 58 -2.71 -11.44 -11.66
C SER A 58 -1.40 -12.22 -11.65
N ALA A 59 -0.25 -11.55 -11.75
CA ALA A 59 1.05 -12.21 -11.90
C ALA A 59 2.15 -11.54 -11.08
N ALA A 60 3.08 -12.36 -10.58
CA ALA A 60 4.27 -11.99 -9.87
C ALA A 60 5.54 -12.38 -10.66
N SER A 61 6.64 -11.70 -10.37
CA SER A 61 7.97 -12.13 -10.81
C SER A 61 8.63 -12.80 -9.62
N VAL A 62 8.92 -14.09 -9.74
CA VAL A 62 9.51 -14.93 -8.70
C VAL A 62 10.97 -15.15 -9.03
N ALA A 63 11.86 -14.85 -8.08
CA ALA A 63 13.28 -15.11 -8.21
C ALA A 63 13.60 -16.48 -7.60
N THR A 64 14.19 -17.36 -8.40
CA THR A 64 14.68 -18.69 -8.03
C THR A 64 16.21 -18.72 -8.15
N ASP A 65 16.84 -19.81 -7.73
CA ASP A 65 18.30 -19.97 -7.88
C ASP A 65 18.74 -20.00 -9.36
N ASP A 66 17.85 -20.42 -10.25
CA ASP A 66 18.08 -20.54 -11.70
C ASP A 66 17.73 -19.28 -12.51
N GLY A 67 17.07 -18.28 -11.89
CA GLY A 67 16.72 -17.03 -12.57
C GLY A 67 15.49 -16.33 -12.04
N VAL A 68 14.84 -15.54 -12.90
CA VAL A 68 13.58 -14.84 -12.57
C VAL A 68 12.52 -15.30 -13.54
N GLU A 69 11.43 -15.82 -13.01
CA GLU A 69 10.31 -16.35 -13.78
C GLU A 69 9.03 -15.56 -13.48
N ARG A 70 8.12 -15.51 -14.45
CA ARG A 70 6.80 -14.92 -14.26
C ARG A 70 5.83 -16.04 -13.91
N ALA A 71 5.17 -15.92 -12.76
CA ALA A 71 4.15 -16.85 -12.30
C ALA A 71 2.83 -16.12 -12.07
N ASP A 72 1.72 -16.80 -12.30
CA ASP A 72 0.39 -16.29 -11.96
C ASP A 72 0.18 -16.39 -10.44
N ILE A 73 -0.70 -15.56 -9.89
CA ILE A 73 -1.01 -15.53 -8.46
C ILE A 73 -2.36 -16.19 -8.28
N GLU A 74 -2.39 -17.32 -7.58
CA GLU A 74 -3.64 -18.04 -7.30
C GLU A 74 -4.30 -17.51 -6.04
N ASP A 75 -3.57 -17.46 -4.93
CA ASP A 75 -4.10 -17.02 -3.64
C ASP A 75 -3.05 -16.37 -2.73
N VAL A 76 -3.53 -15.66 -1.70
CA VAL A 76 -2.70 -15.12 -0.61
C VAL A 76 -2.85 -16.01 0.61
N VAL A 77 -1.82 -16.79 0.94
CA VAL A 77 -1.86 -17.78 2.03
C VAL A 77 -1.72 -17.13 3.40
N GLU A 78 -0.78 -16.19 3.54
CA GLU A 78 -0.48 -15.54 4.80
C GLU A 78 -0.16 -14.06 4.61
N ASN A 79 -0.62 -13.24 5.55
CA ASN A 79 -0.25 -11.83 5.59
C ASN A 79 0.10 -11.39 7.01
N PRO A 80 1.35 -10.97 7.29
CA PRO A 80 1.77 -10.56 8.63
C PRO A 80 1.15 -9.24 9.10
N SER A 81 0.57 -8.44 8.18
CA SER A 81 -0.01 -7.13 8.51
C SER A 81 -1.40 -7.25 9.14
N ASP A 82 -2.25 -8.14 8.60
CA ASP A 82 -3.61 -8.37 9.07
C ASP A 82 -4.11 -9.75 8.58
N PRO A 83 -4.56 -10.64 9.47
CA PRO A 83 -5.13 -11.94 9.08
C PRO A 83 -6.36 -11.85 8.17
N ASN A 84 -7.13 -10.76 8.21
CA ASN A 84 -8.30 -10.56 7.34
C ASN A 84 -7.90 -10.19 5.89
N TYR A 85 -6.62 -9.89 5.63
CA TYR A 85 -6.16 -9.60 4.27
C TYR A 85 -6.06 -10.87 3.43
N VAL A 86 -5.76 -12.00 4.08
CA VAL A 86 -5.81 -13.36 3.50
C VAL A 86 -7.20 -13.60 2.92
N ARG A 87 -8.26 -13.43 3.71
CA ARG A 87 -9.66 -13.66 3.28
C ARG A 87 -10.15 -12.79 2.13
N ARG A 88 -9.46 -11.68 1.86
CA ARG A 88 -9.82 -10.69 0.83
C ARG A 88 -8.83 -10.70 -0.34
N ASN A 89 -7.86 -11.63 -0.32
CA ASN A 89 -6.78 -11.77 -1.29
C ASN A 89 -6.04 -10.46 -1.52
N ILE A 90 -5.71 -9.76 -0.42
CA ILE A 90 -5.00 -8.48 -0.45
C ILE A 90 -3.50 -8.70 -0.33
N ILE A 91 -2.78 -8.19 -1.33
CA ILE A 91 -1.33 -8.26 -1.42
C ILE A 91 -0.72 -7.05 -0.73
N THR A 92 0.18 -7.28 0.23
CA THR A 92 1.04 -6.26 0.83
C THR A 92 2.49 -6.73 0.85
N GLN A 93 3.42 -5.83 1.13
CA GLN A 93 4.82 -6.22 1.31
C GLN A 93 4.94 -7.24 2.45
N GLY A 94 5.57 -8.38 2.17
CA GLY A 94 5.74 -9.49 3.12
C GLY A 94 4.58 -10.50 3.17
N ALA A 95 3.57 -10.37 2.31
CA ALA A 95 2.56 -11.42 2.15
C ALA A 95 3.18 -12.65 1.46
N ILE A 96 2.76 -13.84 1.90
CA ILE A 96 3.10 -15.13 1.28
C ILE A 96 2.00 -15.47 0.29
N ILE A 97 2.38 -15.69 -0.96
CA ILE A 97 1.46 -15.97 -2.07
C ILE A 97 1.69 -17.40 -2.60
N GLU A 98 0.61 -17.99 -3.09
CA GLU A 98 0.64 -19.23 -3.88
C GLU A 98 0.70 -18.86 -5.36
N THR A 99 1.65 -19.48 -6.08
CA THR A 99 2.00 -19.20 -7.48
C THR A 99 2.15 -20.46 -8.28
#